data_AF-A0ABD1ZAV8-F1
#
_entry.id   AF-A0ABD1ZAV8-F1
#
_cell.length_a   1.000
_cell.length_b   1.000
_cell.length_c   1.000
_cell.angle_alpha   90.00
_cell.angle_beta   90.00
_cell.angle_gamma   90.00
#
_symmetry.space_group_name_H-M   'P 1'
#
loop_
_entity.id
_entity.type
_entity.pdbx_description
1 polymer ?
#
loop_
_entity_poly.entity_id
_entity_poly.type
_entity_poly.pdbx_seq_one_letter_code
_entity_poly.pdbx_strand_id
1 'polypeptide(L)'
;MEKEVKVKMTNGAGALVLLLLLSVSAGSSSASCSCESGINFEEKISGLSQLNKVEPTACGVEDVASDYTKVVEPTLAPIHLEDLPGYTRSVYERDYALITPESQVYTPVSGWSNSLCAFLITPAMGSHFSMYLAKMTGNSSALQPSSKGVERFIFVIDGHVELLYEEQRHMIQSDGYAYLPPDTIHEILSKEPSMLLVFERRYTIEGSVKPELLLGVTHRQPLLDTPGEVFALRKLLPTTSAYDFNVHVMDFQPGEYLNVKEVHYNQHGLLLLEGRGIYRLGKDWYPVQAGDVIWMAPYVPQWYAALGRTRSRYILYKDVNRDPLLHPH
;
A
#
# COMPACT_ATOMS: atom_id res chain seq x y z
N MET A 1 37.65 6.21 27.31
CA MET A 1 37.03 5.78 28.59
C MET A 1 35.78 5.01 28.22
N GLU A 2 35.96 3.77 27.78
CA GLU A 2 34.89 2.90 27.28
C GLU A 2 34.31 2.12 28.46
N LYS A 3 32.97 2.11 28.57
CA LYS A 3 32.26 1.34 29.60
C LYS A 3 32.01 -0.07 29.05
N GLU A 4 32.67 -1.07 29.63
CA GLU A 4 32.31 -2.47 29.45
C GLU A 4 30.91 -2.73 30.02
N VAL A 5 30.02 -3.32 29.21
CA VAL A 5 28.76 -3.89 29.67
C VAL A 5 28.94 -5.41 29.71
N LYS A 6 29.09 -5.98 30.92
CA LYS A 6 29.06 -7.44 31.13
C LYS A 6 27.61 -7.93 31.20
N VAL A 7 27.17 -8.66 30.18
CA VAL A 7 25.90 -9.41 30.22
C VAL A 7 26.20 -10.84 30.68
N LYS A 8 25.54 -11.27 31.77
CA LYS A 8 25.63 -12.62 32.33
C LYS A 8 24.46 -13.45 31.76
N MET A 9 24.75 -14.39 30.86
CA MET A 9 23.76 -15.35 30.34
C MET A 9 23.71 -16.59 31.26
N THR A 10 22.52 -16.97 31.72
CA THR A 10 22.27 -18.23 32.43
C THR A 10 21.70 -19.25 31.45
N ASN A 11 22.29 -20.45 31.43
CA ASN A 11 21.95 -21.54 30.52
C ASN A 11 20.52 -22.06 30.70
N GLY A 12 19.78 -22.11 29.59
CA GLY A 12 18.57 -22.92 29.39
C GLY A 12 18.55 -23.39 27.94
N ALA A 13 18.75 -24.69 27.75
CA ALA A 13 18.66 -25.52 26.53
C ALA A 13 18.47 -24.82 25.16
N GLY A 14 19.48 -24.97 24.29
CA GLY A 14 19.29 -25.25 22.87
C GLY A 14 19.10 -24.06 21.91
N ALA A 15 20.20 -23.42 21.49
CA ALA A 15 20.46 -22.96 20.11
C ALA A 15 21.81 -22.23 20.09
N LEU A 16 22.77 -22.73 19.32
CA LEU A 16 24.06 -22.08 19.10
C LEU A 16 23.86 -20.94 18.10
N VAL A 17 23.79 -19.69 18.57
CA VAL A 17 23.84 -18.50 17.69
C VAL A 17 25.27 -17.98 17.71
N LEU A 18 25.97 -18.16 16.59
CA LEU A 18 27.30 -17.58 16.38
C LEU A 18 27.14 -16.13 15.90
N LEU A 19 27.36 -15.16 16.78
CA LEU A 19 27.45 -13.75 16.40
C LEU A 19 28.91 -13.43 15.98
N LEU A 20 29.15 -13.23 14.69
CA LEU A 20 30.40 -12.69 14.17
C LEU A 20 30.29 -11.15 14.13
N LEU A 21 30.95 -10.48 15.09
CA LEU A 21 31.20 -9.05 15.04
C LEU A 21 32.47 -8.80 14.23
N LEU A 22 32.32 -8.38 12.97
CA LEU A 22 33.42 -7.83 12.17
C LEU A 22 33.53 -6.33 12.46
N SER A 23 34.54 -5.95 13.23
CA SER A 23 35.04 -4.58 13.26
C SER A 23 36.15 -4.47 12.19
N VAL A 24 35.94 -3.62 11.19
CA VAL A 24 36.94 -3.32 10.17
C VAL A 24 37.80 -2.17 10.67
N SER A 25 39.08 -2.46 10.92
CA SER A 25 40.12 -1.47 11.14
C SER A 25 41.36 -1.93 10.36
N ALA A 26 41.85 -1.06 9.49
CA ALA A 26 42.92 -1.31 8.54
C ALA A 26 44.28 -1.59 9.21
N GLY A 27 45.08 -2.49 8.63
CA GLY A 27 46.51 -2.60 8.93
C GLY A 27 47.07 -4.02 8.91
N SER A 28 47.76 -4.33 7.80
CA SER A 28 48.78 -5.35 7.55
C SER A 28 49.30 -6.30 8.65
N SER A 29 49.49 -7.56 8.18
CA SER A 29 50.53 -8.55 8.49
C SER A 29 50.46 -9.42 9.77
N SER A 30 50.25 -10.72 9.50
CA SER A 30 50.80 -11.93 10.15
C SER A 30 50.66 -12.12 11.67
N ALA A 31 49.86 -13.12 12.05
CA ALA A 31 50.14 -13.96 13.22
C ALA A 31 49.56 -15.36 13.01
N SER A 32 50.43 -16.36 13.12
CA SER A 32 50.17 -17.80 13.13
C SER A 32 49.48 -18.24 14.42
N CYS A 33 48.52 -19.17 14.33
CA CYS A 33 48.03 -19.92 15.49
C CYS A 33 48.01 -21.41 15.14
N SER A 34 48.81 -22.17 15.87
CA SER A 34 48.96 -23.63 15.80
C SER A 34 47.93 -24.31 16.70
N CYS A 35 47.16 -25.24 16.14
CA CYS A 35 46.40 -26.22 16.90
C CYS A 35 46.78 -27.63 16.42
N GLU A 36 47.49 -28.36 17.27
CA GLU A 36 47.64 -29.82 17.17
C GLU A 36 46.35 -30.47 17.69
N SER A 37 45.70 -31.27 16.86
CA SER A 37 45.25 -32.62 17.21
C SER A 37 44.67 -33.25 15.96
N GLY A 38 45.35 -34.30 15.51
CA GLY A 38 45.14 -34.90 14.20
C GLY A 38 43.83 -35.67 14.07
N ILE A 39 43.26 -35.57 12.88
CA ILE A 39 42.58 -36.69 12.22
C ILE A 39 43.04 -36.64 10.76
N ASN A 40 43.74 -37.71 10.36
CA ASN A 40 44.27 -37.90 9.02
C ASN A 40 43.17 -38.54 8.16
N PHE A 41 42.75 -37.88 7.09
CA PHE A 41 42.07 -38.52 5.96
C PHE A 41 42.60 -37.87 4.67
N GLU A 42 43.77 -38.35 4.24
CA GLU A 42 44.18 -38.31 2.84
C GLU A 42 43.34 -39.35 2.08
N GLU A 43 42.41 -38.90 1.23
CA GLU A 43 42.23 -39.41 -0.14
C GLU A 43 41.05 -38.70 -0.83
N LYS A 44 41.28 -38.33 -2.10
CA LYS A 44 40.38 -37.64 -3.06
C LYS A 44 40.38 -36.10 -3.05
N ILE A 45 41.53 -35.53 -3.39
CA ILE A 45 41.57 -34.25 -4.12
C ILE A 45 41.58 -34.57 -5.62
N SER A 46 40.40 -34.68 -6.22
CA SER A 46 40.16 -34.47 -7.65
C SER A 46 38.67 -34.24 -7.90
N GLY A 47 38.19 -33.04 -7.58
CA GLY A 47 36.79 -32.69 -7.82
C GLY A 47 36.29 -31.34 -7.31
N LEU A 48 37.16 -30.38 -6.98
CA LEU A 48 36.75 -29.11 -6.35
C LEU A 48 37.00 -27.86 -7.22
N SER A 49 37.05 -28.01 -8.55
CA SER A 49 37.06 -26.87 -9.49
C SER A 49 35.69 -26.53 -10.08
N GLN A 50 34.59 -27.04 -9.52
CA GLN A 50 33.22 -26.83 -10.02
C GLN A 50 32.24 -26.25 -8.98
N LEU A 51 32.71 -25.80 -7.82
CA LEU A 51 31.86 -25.15 -6.81
C LEU A 51 32.07 -23.63 -6.82
N ASN A 52 31.70 -23.00 -7.92
CA ASN A 52 31.47 -21.56 -7.99
C ASN A 52 30.45 -21.29 -9.11
N LYS A 53 29.18 -21.40 -8.73
CA LYS A 53 27.99 -20.77 -9.33
C LYS A 53 26.75 -21.33 -8.61
N VAL A 54 26.54 -20.88 -7.37
CA VAL A 54 25.19 -20.88 -6.83
C VAL A 54 24.59 -19.58 -7.34
N GLU A 55 23.91 -19.66 -8.49
CA GLU A 55 22.99 -18.61 -8.90
C GLU A 55 21.96 -18.43 -7.78
N PRO A 56 21.57 -17.19 -7.43
CA PRO A 56 20.49 -17.00 -6.48
C PRO A 56 19.26 -17.67 -7.07
N THR A 57 18.84 -18.77 -6.46
CA THR A 57 17.56 -19.40 -6.76
C THR A 57 16.54 -18.31 -6.53
N ALA A 58 15.99 -17.76 -7.62
CA ALA A 58 14.78 -16.97 -7.56
C ALA A 58 13.77 -17.87 -6.85
N CYS A 59 13.53 -17.58 -5.57
CA CYS A 59 12.38 -18.12 -4.88
C CYS A 59 11.21 -17.51 -5.64
N GLY A 60 10.67 -18.26 -6.60
CA GLY A 60 9.47 -17.90 -7.30
C GLY A 60 8.39 -17.80 -6.25
N VAL A 61 8.16 -16.59 -5.76
CA VAL A 61 6.94 -16.26 -5.07
C VAL A 61 5.90 -16.34 -6.17
N GLU A 62 5.24 -17.50 -6.28
CA GLU A 62 3.95 -17.55 -6.96
C GLU A 62 3.13 -16.41 -6.36
N ASP A 63 2.70 -15.47 -7.20
CA ASP A 63 1.96 -14.28 -6.77
C ASP A 63 0.60 -14.79 -6.26
N VAL A 64 0.55 -15.14 -4.98
CA VAL A 64 -0.67 -15.61 -4.32
C VAL A 64 -1.69 -14.51 -4.53
N ALA A 65 -2.85 -14.89 -5.07
CA ALA A 65 -3.96 -13.96 -5.28
C ALA A 65 -4.17 -13.15 -4.00
N SER A 66 -4.18 -11.83 -4.15
CA SER A 66 -4.21 -10.93 -3.00
C SER A 66 -5.55 -11.07 -2.29
N ASP A 67 -5.51 -11.28 -0.98
CA ASP A 67 -6.69 -11.47 -0.15
C ASP A 67 -6.97 -10.19 0.64
N TYR A 68 -7.99 -9.46 0.20
CA TYR A 68 -8.42 -8.21 0.83
C TYR A 68 -9.55 -8.39 1.84
N THR A 69 -9.85 -9.64 2.26
CA THR A 69 -10.92 -9.92 3.23
C THR A 69 -10.76 -9.11 4.51
N LYS A 70 -9.51 -8.83 4.95
CA LYS A 70 -9.26 -8.01 6.16
C LYS A 70 -9.59 -6.53 6.02
N VAL A 71 -9.89 -6.03 4.83
CA VAL A 71 -10.50 -4.69 4.65
C VAL A 71 -11.98 -4.72 5.02
N VAL A 72 -12.68 -5.79 4.65
CA VAL A 72 -14.12 -5.98 4.93
C VAL A 72 -14.35 -6.45 6.37
N GLU A 73 -13.48 -7.35 6.84
CA GLU A 73 -13.51 -7.99 8.16
C GLU A 73 -12.20 -7.71 8.92
N PRO A 74 -11.98 -6.46 9.36
CA PRO A 74 -10.77 -6.06 10.05
C PRO A 74 -10.56 -6.85 11.34
N THR A 75 -9.30 -7.01 11.75
CA THR A 75 -8.96 -7.82 12.94
C THR A 75 -9.55 -7.20 14.21
N LEU A 76 -9.49 -5.87 14.32
CA LEU A 76 -10.25 -5.11 15.31
C LEU A 76 -11.49 -4.53 14.63
N ALA A 77 -12.55 -5.34 14.56
CA ALA A 77 -13.83 -4.93 14.00
C ALA A 77 -14.64 -4.05 14.95
N PRO A 78 -15.57 -3.22 14.43
CA PRO A 78 -16.43 -2.35 15.24
C PRO A 78 -17.22 -3.11 16.31
N ILE A 79 -17.64 -4.35 16.03
CA ILE A 79 -18.37 -5.20 16.99
C ILE A 79 -17.58 -5.48 18.26
N HIS A 80 -16.24 -5.50 18.20
CA HIS A 80 -15.39 -5.71 19.37
C HIS A 80 -15.32 -4.49 20.31
N LEU A 81 -15.87 -3.35 19.89
CA LEU A 81 -15.81 -2.08 20.61
C LEU A 81 -17.16 -1.67 21.22
N GLU A 82 -18.20 -2.51 21.13
CA GLU A 82 -19.56 -2.19 21.57
C GLU A 82 -19.64 -1.81 23.07
N ASP A 83 -18.77 -2.42 23.89
CA ASP A 83 -18.68 -2.17 25.34
C ASP A 83 -17.65 -1.08 25.73
N LEU A 84 -17.14 -0.31 24.77
CA LEU A 84 -16.21 0.80 25.01
C LEU A 84 -16.84 2.13 24.58
N PRO A 85 -17.73 2.73 25.41
CA PRO A 85 -18.47 3.93 25.04
C PRO A 85 -17.56 5.08 24.60
N GLY A 86 -17.74 5.54 23.36
CA GLY A 86 -17.00 6.67 22.78
C GLY A 86 -15.55 6.34 22.37
N TYR A 87 -15.10 5.09 22.50
CA TYR A 87 -13.78 4.71 22.03
C TYR A 87 -13.73 4.68 20.50
N THR A 88 -12.67 5.26 19.95
CA THR A 88 -12.30 5.10 18.54
C THR A 88 -10.79 5.27 18.38
N ARG A 89 -10.23 4.60 17.37
CA ARG A 89 -8.87 4.79 16.89
C ARG A 89 -8.74 5.94 15.89
N SER A 90 -9.86 6.42 15.36
CA SER A 90 -9.86 7.50 14.38
C SER A 90 -9.36 8.81 14.99
N VAL A 91 -8.57 9.53 14.20
CA VAL A 91 -7.99 10.83 14.53
C VAL A 91 -8.10 11.73 13.30
N TYR A 92 -8.51 12.97 13.50
CA TYR A 92 -8.46 14.02 12.48
C TYR A 92 -7.65 15.19 13.03
N GLU A 93 -6.55 15.50 12.35
CA GLU A 93 -5.62 16.57 12.69
C GLU A 93 -5.50 17.54 11.51
N ARG A 94 -4.74 18.62 11.72
CA ARG A 94 -4.58 19.69 10.74
C ARG A 94 -4.05 19.21 9.37
N ASP A 95 -3.12 18.27 9.37
CA ASP A 95 -2.33 17.86 8.20
C ASP A 95 -2.36 16.36 7.92
N TYR A 96 -3.15 15.60 8.68
CA TYR A 96 -3.41 14.18 8.42
C TYR A 96 -4.69 13.70 9.12
N ALA A 97 -5.17 12.52 8.72
CA ALA A 97 -6.19 11.79 9.45
C ALA A 97 -5.91 10.29 9.40
N LEU A 98 -6.25 9.60 10.49
CA LEU A 98 -6.40 8.15 10.53
C LEU A 98 -7.90 7.88 10.68
N ILE A 99 -8.50 7.18 9.73
CA ILE A 99 -9.94 6.87 9.72
C ILE A 99 -10.08 5.36 9.76
N THR A 100 -10.65 4.86 10.84
CA THR A 100 -10.72 3.42 11.14
C THR A 100 -12.15 2.88 10.97
N PRO A 101 -12.31 1.55 10.81
CA PRO A 101 -13.58 0.94 10.40
C PRO A 101 -14.80 1.33 11.24
N GLU A 102 -14.64 1.55 12.55
CA GLU A 102 -15.73 1.89 13.46
C GLU A 102 -16.26 3.32 13.32
N SER A 103 -15.52 4.19 12.61
CA SER A 103 -15.92 5.58 12.35
C SER A 103 -16.46 5.80 10.94
N GLN A 104 -16.54 4.75 10.11
CA GLN A 104 -17.07 4.87 8.76
C GLN A 104 -18.58 5.11 8.78
N VAL A 105 -19.01 6.24 8.21
CA VAL A 105 -20.44 6.60 8.12
C VAL A 105 -20.96 6.27 6.73
N TYR A 106 -21.75 5.20 6.63
CA TYR A 106 -22.35 4.73 5.39
C TYR A 106 -23.71 5.39 5.15
N THR A 107 -23.87 6.03 3.98
CA THR A 107 -25.10 6.71 3.58
C THR A 107 -25.43 6.44 2.11
N PRO A 108 -26.71 6.42 1.71
CA PRO A 108 -27.08 6.49 0.29
C PRO A 108 -26.54 7.78 -0.34
N VAL A 109 -26.10 7.70 -1.60
CA VAL A 109 -25.54 8.83 -2.35
C VAL A 109 -26.20 8.92 -3.72
N SER A 110 -26.45 10.14 -4.18
CA SER A 110 -27.00 10.37 -5.52
C SER A 110 -26.11 9.75 -6.60
N GLY A 111 -26.72 9.11 -7.60
CA GLY A 111 -26.01 8.38 -8.64
C GLY A 111 -25.67 6.93 -8.29
N TRP A 112 -25.82 6.51 -7.03
CA TRP A 112 -25.70 5.13 -6.59
C TRP A 112 -27.06 4.53 -6.25
N SER A 113 -27.34 3.32 -6.74
CA SER A 113 -28.56 2.55 -6.49
C SER A 113 -28.22 1.27 -5.71
N ASN A 114 -29.06 0.94 -4.73
CA ASN A 114 -28.88 -0.20 -3.82
C ASN A 114 -27.46 -0.30 -3.22
N SER A 115 -26.88 0.86 -2.89
CA SER A 115 -25.51 0.95 -2.39
C SER A 115 -25.42 1.99 -1.28
N LEU A 116 -24.48 1.79 -0.37
CA LEU A 116 -24.11 2.76 0.64
C LEU A 116 -22.66 3.18 0.44
N CYS A 117 -22.38 4.47 0.52
CA CYS A 117 -21.03 4.99 0.44
C CYS A 117 -20.60 5.59 1.78
N ALA A 118 -19.35 5.36 2.17
CA ALA A 118 -18.69 6.05 3.26
C ALA A 118 -17.59 6.95 2.71
N PHE A 119 -17.82 8.26 2.73
CA PHE A 119 -16.80 9.25 2.36
C PHE A 119 -15.75 9.36 3.46
N LEU A 120 -14.50 9.13 3.08
CA LEU A 120 -13.37 9.08 4.00
C LEU A 120 -12.53 10.34 3.88
N ILE A 121 -12.27 10.77 2.65
CA ILE A 121 -11.53 12.00 2.35
C ILE A 121 -12.37 12.79 1.37
N THR A 122 -12.51 14.10 1.61
CA THR A 122 -13.16 15.02 0.70
C THR A 122 -12.43 16.36 0.70
N PRO A 123 -12.76 17.26 -0.23
CA PRO A 123 -12.19 18.61 -0.21
C PRO A 123 -12.49 19.43 1.05
N ALA A 124 -13.48 19.05 1.85
CA ALA A 124 -13.74 19.71 3.14
C ALA A 124 -12.57 19.58 4.13
N MET A 125 -11.65 18.61 3.93
CA MET A 125 -10.44 18.43 4.72
C MET A 125 -9.21 19.16 4.13
N GLY A 126 -9.36 19.86 3.00
CA GLY A 126 -8.25 20.54 2.30
C GLY A 126 -7.55 19.69 1.24
N SER A 127 -8.17 18.60 0.79
CA SER A 127 -7.69 17.80 -0.33
C SER A 127 -8.33 18.25 -1.66
N HIS A 128 -7.68 18.04 -2.81
CA HIS A 128 -8.33 18.24 -4.13
C HIS A 128 -9.01 16.99 -4.71
N PHE A 129 -9.24 15.94 -3.91
CA PHE A 129 -9.89 14.70 -4.35
C PHE A 129 -10.88 14.21 -3.30
N SER A 130 -11.77 13.31 -3.69
CA SER A 130 -12.61 12.53 -2.80
C SER A 130 -12.17 11.07 -2.81
N MET A 131 -12.13 10.45 -1.64
CA MET A 131 -11.90 9.02 -1.45
C MET A 131 -13.06 8.45 -0.64
N TYR A 132 -13.66 7.38 -1.13
CA TYR A 132 -14.77 6.74 -0.43
C TYR A 132 -14.85 5.25 -0.72
N LEU A 133 -15.45 4.53 0.22
CA LEU A 133 -15.79 3.12 0.05
C LEU A 133 -17.25 3.01 -0.38
N ALA A 134 -17.54 2.25 -1.42
CA ALA A 134 -18.90 1.96 -1.85
C ALA A 134 -19.22 0.48 -1.61
N LYS A 135 -20.20 0.23 -0.73
CA LYS A 135 -20.77 -1.10 -0.48
C LYS A 135 -22.00 -1.27 -1.36
N MET A 136 -21.88 -2.09 -2.39
CA MET A 136 -22.96 -2.48 -3.29
C MET A 136 -23.61 -3.75 -2.71
N THR A 137 -24.92 -3.76 -2.46
CA THR A 137 -25.59 -4.89 -1.79
C THR A 137 -26.14 -5.95 -2.76
N GLY A 138 -25.72 -5.92 -4.02
CA GLY A 138 -26.29 -6.72 -5.12
C GLY A 138 -27.42 -5.99 -5.86
N ASN A 139 -27.69 -6.38 -7.11
CA ASN A 139 -28.55 -5.65 -8.06
C ASN A 139 -28.38 -4.11 -7.97
N SER A 140 -27.13 -3.68 -7.83
CA SER A 140 -26.71 -2.31 -7.56
C SER A 140 -26.19 -1.65 -8.82
N SER A 141 -26.28 -0.34 -8.90
CA SER A 141 -25.66 0.43 -9.98
C SER A 141 -25.05 1.74 -9.51
N ALA A 142 -24.08 2.25 -10.27
CA ALA A 142 -23.51 3.57 -10.08
C ALA A 142 -23.37 4.27 -11.44
N LEU A 143 -23.96 5.45 -11.57
CA LEU A 143 -23.82 6.31 -12.73
C LEU A 143 -22.54 7.15 -12.64
N GLN A 144 -22.15 7.75 -13.76
CA GLN A 144 -21.08 8.73 -13.83
C GLN A 144 -21.28 9.88 -12.83
N PRO A 145 -20.20 10.53 -12.34
CA PRO A 145 -20.32 11.71 -11.49
C PRO A 145 -21.24 12.77 -12.12
N SER A 146 -22.15 13.33 -11.33
CA SER A 146 -23.08 14.38 -11.80
C SER A 146 -22.37 15.70 -12.09
N SER A 147 -21.21 15.91 -11.45
CA SER A 147 -20.37 17.08 -11.65
C SER A 147 -19.52 16.94 -12.90
N LYS A 148 -19.61 17.91 -13.81
CA LYS A 148 -18.76 17.97 -15.01
C LYS A 148 -17.28 18.06 -14.67
N GLY A 149 -16.44 17.51 -15.54
CA GLY A 149 -14.98 17.54 -15.43
C GLY A 149 -14.42 16.69 -14.29
N VAL A 150 -15.23 15.80 -13.70
CA VAL A 150 -14.78 14.87 -12.66
C VAL A 150 -14.34 13.57 -13.31
N GLU A 151 -13.08 13.21 -13.10
CA GLU A 151 -12.55 11.90 -13.41
C GLU A 151 -12.75 10.95 -12.23
N ARG A 152 -12.85 9.65 -12.52
CA ARG A 152 -13.11 8.62 -11.51
C ARG A 152 -12.14 7.46 -11.67
N PHE A 153 -11.59 6.99 -10.56
CA PHE A 153 -10.88 5.72 -10.48
C PHE A 153 -11.63 4.79 -9.52
N ILE A 154 -11.85 3.54 -9.93
CA ILE A 154 -12.45 2.50 -9.09
C ILE A 154 -11.47 1.34 -8.92
N PHE A 155 -11.45 0.75 -7.74
CA PHE A 155 -10.72 -0.47 -7.43
C PHE A 155 -11.65 -1.44 -6.71
N VAL A 156 -11.72 -2.68 -7.18
CA VAL A 156 -12.57 -3.71 -6.58
C VAL A 156 -11.80 -4.37 -5.44
N ILE A 157 -12.28 -4.16 -4.21
CA ILE A 157 -11.71 -4.75 -3.00
C ILE A 157 -12.26 -6.18 -2.85
N ASP A 158 -13.57 -6.31 -2.92
CA ASP A 158 -14.29 -7.57 -2.74
C ASP A 158 -15.42 -7.71 -3.77
N GLY A 159 -15.70 -8.95 -4.17
CA GLY A 159 -16.67 -9.27 -5.21
C GLY A 159 -16.19 -8.93 -6.64
N HIS A 160 -17.14 -8.51 -7.48
CA HIS A 160 -16.88 -8.12 -8.87
C HIS A 160 -17.98 -7.18 -9.38
N VAL A 161 -17.65 -6.36 -10.37
CA VAL A 161 -18.59 -5.44 -11.03
C VAL A 161 -18.47 -5.51 -12.55
N GLU A 162 -19.55 -5.16 -13.25
CA GLU A 162 -19.56 -4.95 -14.69
C GLU A 162 -19.51 -3.44 -14.97
N LEU A 163 -18.50 -2.96 -15.70
CA LEU A 163 -18.44 -1.59 -16.21
C LEU A 163 -19.07 -1.55 -17.61
N LEU A 164 -20.09 -0.71 -17.78
CA LEU A 164 -20.71 -0.40 -19.07
C LEU A 164 -20.15 0.91 -19.61
N TYR A 165 -19.58 0.85 -20.79
CA TYR A 165 -19.01 1.98 -21.52
C TYR A 165 -19.16 1.73 -23.02
N GLU A 166 -19.65 2.71 -23.79
CA GLU A 166 -19.86 2.60 -25.25
C GLU A 166 -20.54 1.28 -25.69
N GLU A 167 -21.61 0.89 -24.98
CA GLU A 167 -22.37 -0.36 -25.21
C GLU A 167 -21.57 -1.66 -24.95
N GLN A 168 -20.32 -1.57 -24.50
CA GLN A 168 -19.50 -2.70 -24.10
C GLN A 168 -19.60 -2.95 -22.59
N ARG A 169 -19.52 -4.22 -22.20
CA ARG A 169 -19.49 -4.67 -20.81
C ARG A 169 -18.11 -5.22 -20.49
N HIS A 170 -17.49 -4.69 -19.44
CA HIS A 170 -16.19 -5.15 -18.96
C HIS A 170 -16.33 -5.65 -17.52
N MET A 171 -15.99 -6.91 -17.29
CA MET A 171 -15.97 -7.49 -15.95
C MET A 171 -14.70 -7.05 -15.20
N ILE A 172 -14.85 -6.55 -13.98
CA ILE A 172 -13.76 -6.17 -13.09
C ILE A 172 -13.91 -6.97 -11.80
N GLN A 173 -12.97 -7.88 -11.57
CA GLN A 173 -12.93 -8.72 -10.37
C GLN A 173 -12.12 -8.03 -9.26
N SER A 174 -12.15 -8.57 -8.03
CA SER A 174 -11.23 -8.15 -6.95
C SER A 174 -9.79 -8.04 -7.45
N ASP A 175 -9.06 -7.02 -6.97
CA ASP A 175 -7.73 -6.59 -7.45
C ASP A 175 -7.73 -5.92 -8.85
N GLY A 176 -8.88 -5.89 -9.52
CA GLY A 176 -9.11 -5.14 -10.74
C GLY A 176 -9.47 -3.68 -10.49
N TYR A 177 -9.17 -2.83 -11.47
CA TYR A 177 -9.47 -1.41 -11.41
C TYR A 177 -9.84 -0.84 -12.78
N ALA A 178 -10.49 0.31 -12.76
CA ALA A 178 -10.73 1.12 -13.95
C ALA A 178 -10.51 2.60 -13.66
N TYR A 179 -9.93 3.30 -14.63
CA TYR A 179 -9.88 4.75 -14.70
C TYR A 179 -10.82 5.24 -15.79
N LEU A 180 -11.60 6.25 -15.43
CA LEU A 180 -12.64 6.87 -16.24
C LEU A 180 -12.27 8.35 -16.39
N PRO A 181 -11.92 8.79 -17.62
CA PRO A 181 -11.64 10.19 -17.92
C PRO A 181 -12.78 11.13 -17.49
N PRO A 182 -12.49 12.43 -17.33
CA PRO A 182 -13.54 13.40 -17.04
C PRO A 182 -14.65 13.37 -18.10
N ASP A 183 -15.89 13.51 -17.64
CA ASP A 183 -17.10 13.54 -18.48
C ASP A 183 -17.40 12.23 -19.26
N THR A 184 -16.72 11.12 -18.93
CA THR A 184 -17.02 9.79 -19.48
C THR A 184 -18.39 9.31 -18.99
N ILE A 185 -19.31 9.05 -19.93
CA ILE A 185 -20.60 8.40 -19.64
C ILE A 185 -20.37 6.91 -19.43
N HIS A 186 -20.71 6.42 -18.24
CA HIS A 186 -20.53 5.03 -17.87
C HIS A 186 -21.55 4.62 -16.79
N GLU A 187 -21.75 3.31 -16.65
CA GLU A 187 -22.50 2.73 -15.54
C GLU A 187 -21.71 1.55 -14.96
N ILE A 188 -21.61 1.48 -13.63
CA ILE A 188 -21.02 0.34 -12.92
C ILE A 188 -22.18 -0.47 -12.36
N LEU A 189 -22.24 -1.77 -12.67
CA LEU A 189 -23.29 -2.68 -12.20
C LEU A 189 -22.69 -3.74 -11.28
N SER A 190 -23.43 -4.12 -10.25
CA SER A 190 -23.09 -5.29 -9.42
C SER A 190 -24.33 -6.14 -9.23
N LYS A 191 -24.30 -7.39 -9.71
CA LYS A 191 -25.40 -8.35 -9.47
C LYS A 191 -25.34 -8.91 -8.05
N GLU A 192 -24.14 -9.21 -7.57
CA GLU A 192 -23.86 -9.70 -6.23
C GLU A 192 -23.32 -8.58 -5.32
N PRO A 193 -23.21 -8.81 -4.00
CA PRO A 193 -22.52 -7.89 -3.11
C PRO A 193 -21.07 -7.67 -3.54
N SER A 194 -20.64 -6.40 -3.55
CA SER A 194 -19.29 -5.99 -3.93
C SER A 194 -18.87 -4.76 -3.14
N MET A 195 -17.55 -4.60 -2.94
CA MET A 195 -16.98 -3.45 -2.25
C MET A 195 -15.94 -2.78 -3.14
N LEU A 196 -16.13 -1.48 -3.37
CA LEU A 196 -15.25 -0.66 -4.19
C LEU A 196 -14.54 0.39 -3.33
N LEU A 197 -13.26 0.63 -3.63
CA LEU A 197 -12.59 1.89 -3.33
C LEU A 197 -12.74 2.81 -4.54
N VAL A 198 -13.17 4.05 -4.30
CA VAL A 198 -13.35 5.04 -5.36
C VAL A 198 -12.55 6.30 -5.04
N PHE A 199 -11.82 6.79 -6.03
CA PHE A 199 -11.23 8.12 -6.04
C PHE A 199 -11.92 8.98 -7.11
N GLU A 200 -12.27 10.21 -6.76
CA GLU A 200 -12.81 11.19 -7.70
C GLU A 200 -12.07 12.51 -7.56
N ARG A 201 -11.78 13.17 -8.67
CA ARG A 201 -11.12 14.48 -8.69
C ARG A 201 -11.65 15.31 -9.86
N ARG A 202 -11.65 16.63 -9.69
CA ARG A 202 -11.85 17.53 -10.83
C ARG A 202 -10.57 17.55 -11.67
N TYR A 203 -10.64 17.02 -12.87
CA TYR A 203 -9.51 16.95 -13.79
C TYR A 203 -9.04 18.34 -14.17
N THR A 204 -7.74 18.58 -14.07
CA THR A 204 -7.13 19.84 -14.50
C THR A 204 -6.59 19.68 -15.91
N ILE A 205 -7.23 20.37 -16.87
CA ILE A 205 -6.81 20.37 -18.27
C ILE A 205 -5.50 21.15 -18.38
N GLU A 206 -4.44 20.46 -18.77
CA GLU A 206 -3.16 21.07 -19.13
C GLU A 206 -2.63 20.41 -20.41
N GLY A 207 -2.43 21.23 -21.45
CA GLY A 207 -1.98 20.75 -22.76
C GLY A 207 -3.07 20.13 -23.64
N SER A 208 -2.64 19.43 -24.69
CA SER A 208 -3.52 18.90 -25.75
C SER A 208 -3.87 17.41 -25.61
N VAL A 209 -3.15 16.67 -24.77
CA VAL A 209 -3.35 15.22 -24.61
C VAL A 209 -4.30 14.96 -23.45
N LYS A 210 -5.39 14.23 -23.73
CA LYS A 210 -6.39 13.83 -22.73
C LYS A 210 -6.12 12.41 -22.25
N PRO A 211 -6.46 12.08 -21.01
CA PRO A 211 -6.34 10.72 -20.53
C PRO A 211 -7.43 9.84 -21.16
N GLU A 212 -7.11 8.56 -21.34
CA GLU A 212 -8.02 7.58 -21.93
C GLU A 212 -8.56 6.63 -20.86
N LEU A 213 -9.71 6.01 -21.16
CA LEU A 213 -10.27 4.96 -20.34
C LEU A 213 -9.29 3.81 -20.24
N LEU A 214 -9.11 3.29 -19.03
CA LEU A 214 -8.15 2.24 -18.76
C LEU A 214 -8.76 1.22 -17.80
N LEU A 215 -8.59 -0.06 -18.10
CA LEU A 215 -8.84 -1.15 -17.18
C LEU A 215 -7.55 -1.90 -16.90
N GLY A 216 -7.40 -2.41 -15.68
CA GLY A 216 -6.25 -3.19 -15.29
C GLY A 216 -6.51 -4.09 -14.10
N VAL A 217 -5.49 -4.84 -13.73
CA VAL A 217 -5.43 -5.64 -12.50
C VAL A 217 -4.02 -5.50 -11.94
N THR A 218 -3.87 -5.42 -10.61
CA THR A 218 -2.60 -4.99 -10.01
C THR A 218 -1.47 -5.98 -10.28
N HIS A 219 -1.71 -7.29 -10.18
CA HIS A 219 -0.67 -8.31 -10.39
C HIS A 219 -0.08 -8.30 -11.82
N ARG A 220 -0.79 -7.73 -12.80
CA ARG A 220 -0.26 -7.56 -14.17
C ARG A 220 0.53 -6.28 -14.37
N GLN A 221 0.49 -5.34 -13.43
CA GLN A 221 1.31 -4.14 -13.52
C GLN A 221 2.77 -4.47 -13.18
N PRO A 222 3.73 -3.91 -13.92
CA PRO A 222 5.13 -4.20 -13.70
C PRO A 222 5.58 -3.69 -12.34
N LEU A 223 6.47 -4.43 -11.70
CA LEU A 223 7.26 -3.91 -10.58
C LEU A 223 8.21 -2.84 -11.13
N LEU A 224 8.25 -1.70 -10.45
CA LEU A 224 9.12 -0.60 -10.79
C LEU A 224 10.31 -0.57 -9.84
N ASP A 225 11.45 -0.11 -10.36
CA ASP A 225 12.62 0.16 -9.53
C ASP A 225 12.31 1.26 -8.50
N THR A 226 12.79 1.04 -7.27
CA THR A 226 12.60 1.93 -6.13
C THR A 226 13.97 2.31 -5.55
N PRO A 227 14.76 3.17 -6.24
CA PRO A 227 16.13 3.49 -5.83
C PRO A 227 16.20 4.04 -4.40
N GLY A 228 16.96 3.37 -3.54
CA GLY A 228 17.14 3.75 -2.13
C GLY A 228 16.06 3.21 -1.19
N GLU A 229 15.08 2.47 -1.70
CA GLU A 229 13.98 1.88 -0.94
C GLU A 229 13.93 0.36 -1.15
N VAL A 230 13.18 -0.32 -0.29
CA VAL A 230 13.08 -1.81 -0.30
C VAL A 230 11.68 -2.31 -0.69
N PHE A 231 10.67 -1.45 -0.64
CA PHE A 231 9.30 -1.82 -0.99
C PHE A 231 9.18 -2.14 -2.50
N ALA A 232 8.24 -3.02 -2.82
CA ALA A 232 7.85 -3.27 -4.20
C ALA A 232 6.78 -2.25 -4.62
N LEU A 233 6.99 -1.58 -5.76
CA LEU A 233 6.08 -0.54 -6.25
C LEU A 233 5.44 -0.93 -7.58
N ARG A 234 4.12 -0.78 -7.66
CA ARG A 234 3.35 -0.78 -8.91
C ARG A 234 2.61 0.54 -9.07
N LYS A 235 2.57 1.06 -10.29
CA LYS A 235 1.72 2.20 -10.68
C LYS A 235 0.58 1.69 -11.54
N LEU A 236 -0.64 2.11 -11.23
CA LEU A 236 -1.84 1.61 -11.88
C LEU A 236 -2.23 2.45 -13.11
N LEU A 237 -1.78 3.70 -13.18
CA LEU A 237 -2.02 4.59 -14.32
C LEU A 237 -0.72 4.90 -15.06
N PRO A 238 -0.77 5.24 -16.37
CA PRO A 238 0.38 5.73 -17.11
C PRO A 238 1.01 6.96 -16.44
N THR A 239 2.33 7.11 -16.60
CA THR A 239 3.09 8.24 -16.06
C THR A 239 3.17 9.43 -17.02
N THR A 240 2.37 9.42 -18.09
CA THR A 240 2.32 10.51 -19.08
C THR A 240 1.64 11.75 -18.49
N SER A 241 1.93 12.93 -19.05
CA SER A 241 1.37 14.20 -18.59
C SER A 241 -0.15 14.32 -18.72
N ALA A 242 -0.80 13.39 -19.43
CA ALA A 242 -2.25 13.33 -19.57
C ALA A 242 -2.96 13.05 -18.23
N TYR A 243 -2.32 12.33 -17.32
CA TYR A 243 -2.86 11.96 -16.00
C TYR A 243 -2.32 12.89 -14.93
N ASP A 244 -3.20 13.55 -14.17
CA ASP A 244 -2.85 14.53 -13.13
C ASP A 244 -2.83 13.95 -11.69
N PHE A 245 -3.04 12.63 -11.61
CA PHE A 245 -2.74 11.79 -10.45
C PHE A 245 -2.37 10.38 -10.91
N ASN A 246 -1.81 9.59 -9.99
CA ASN A 246 -1.58 8.16 -10.15
C ASN A 246 -2.07 7.42 -8.91
N VAL A 247 -2.28 6.11 -9.06
CA VAL A 247 -2.61 5.22 -7.96
C VAL A 247 -1.48 4.20 -7.84
N HIS A 248 -0.86 4.15 -6.68
CA HIS A 248 0.24 3.25 -6.40
C HIS A 248 -0.23 2.09 -5.53
N VAL A 249 0.35 0.91 -5.76
CA VAL A 249 0.27 -0.21 -4.82
C VAL A 249 1.69 -0.48 -4.33
N MET A 250 1.87 -0.44 -3.02
CA MET A 250 3.17 -0.62 -2.38
C MET A 250 3.11 -1.82 -1.44
N ASP A 251 4.06 -2.74 -1.61
CA ASP A 251 4.21 -3.95 -0.83
C ASP A 251 5.47 -3.87 0.05
N PHE A 252 5.34 -4.24 1.32
CA PHE A 252 6.43 -4.31 2.29
C PHE A 252 6.44 -5.69 2.96
N GLN A 253 7.59 -6.35 2.98
CA GLN A 253 7.79 -7.54 3.80
C GLN A 253 7.85 -7.18 5.29
N PRO A 254 7.51 -8.10 6.21
CA PRO A 254 7.64 -7.85 7.63
C PRO A 254 9.04 -7.37 8.03
N GLY A 255 9.11 -6.21 8.69
CA GLY A 255 10.36 -5.56 9.10
C GLY A 255 10.90 -4.54 8.10
N GLU A 256 10.36 -4.47 6.87
CA GLU A 256 10.67 -3.41 5.91
C GLU A 256 9.97 -2.10 6.27
N TYR A 257 10.61 -1.00 5.90
CA TYR A 257 10.16 0.35 6.18
C TYR A 257 10.72 1.35 5.15
N LEU A 258 10.13 2.54 5.12
CA LEU A 258 10.63 3.64 4.28
C LEU A 258 11.99 4.15 4.79
N ASN A 259 13.02 4.13 3.95
CA ASN A 259 14.33 4.69 4.32
C ASN A 259 14.25 6.22 4.41
N VAL A 260 13.63 6.85 3.43
CA VAL A 260 13.33 8.28 3.44
C VAL A 260 12.15 8.61 4.38
N LYS A 261 12.22 9.77 5.04
CA LYS A 261 11.11 10.32 5.84
C LYS A 261 10.49 11.41 4.98
N GLU A 262 9.53 11.03 4.15
CA GLU A 262 9.08 11.87 3.04
C GLU A 262 8.46 13.17 3.55
N VAL A 263 8.82 14.28 2.87
CA VAL A 263 8.22 15.60 3.02
C VAL A 263 8.17 16.20 1.61
N HIS A 264 6.98 16.25 1.02
CA HIS A 264 6.77 16.72 -0.35
C HIS A 264 5.40 17.37 -0.51
N TYR A 265 5.22 18.13 -1.59
CA TYR A 265 3.97 18.84 -1.86
C TYR A 265 2.79 17.92 -2.20
N ASN A 266 3.06 16.68 -2.61
CA ASN A 266 2.01 15.74 -2.97
C ASN A 266 1.12 15.42 -1.76
N GLN A 267 -0.15 15.18 -2.04
CA GLN A 267 -1.17 14.76 -1.09
C GLN A 267 -1.60 13.31 -1.35
N HIS A 268 -2.07 12.65 -0.29
CA HIS A 268 -2.39 11.24 -0.34
C HIS A 268 -3.72 10.88 0.31
N GLY A 269 -4.33 9.86 -0.28
CA GLY A 269 -5.37 9.04 0.34
C GLY A 269 -4.94 7.59 0.22
N LEU A 270 -4.80 6.92 1.35
CA LEU A 270 -4.30 5.55 1.45
C LEU A 270 -5.35 4.65 2.08
N LEU A 271 -5.51 3.44 1.54
CA LEU A 271 -6.20 2.33 2.21
C LEU A 271 -5.20 1.19 2.42
N LEU A 272 -5.06 0.72 3.66
CA LEU A 272 -4.26 -0.47 3.95
C LEU A 272 -5.07 -1.71 3.55
N LEU A 273 -4.63 -2.40 2.50
CA LEU A 273 -5.33 -3.55 1.91
C LEU A 273 -4.99 -4.85 2.64
N GLU A 274 -3.71 -5.05 2.98
CA GLU A 274 -3.21 -6.22 3.68
C GLU A 274 -2.25 -5.84 4.80
N GLY A 275 -2.15 -6.72 5.79
CA GLY A 275 -1.14 -6.62 6.84
C GLY A 275 -1.44 -5.56 7.89
N ARG A 276 -0.38 -5.09 8.52
CA ARG A 276 -0.39 -4.17 9.66
C ARG A 276 0.99 -3.58 9.86
N GLY A 277 1.05 -2.46 10.56
CA GLY A 277 2.32 -1.78 10.79
C GLY A 277 2.21 -0.62 11.74
N ILE A 278 3.23 0.21 11.71
CA ILE A 278 3.21 1.51 12.36
C ILE A 278 3.35 2.57 11.27
N TYR A 279 2.39 3.48 11.21
CA TYR A 279 2.46 4.67 10.38
C TYR A 279 2.83 5.87 11.25
N ARG A 280 3.81 6.65 10.83
CA ARG A 280 4.14 7.93 11.44
C ARG A 280 3.59 9.05 10.56
N LEU A 281 2.86 9.97 11.18
CA LEU A 281 2.29 11.15 10.54
C LEU A 281 2.66 12.37 11.39
N GLY A 282 3.48 13.26 10.83
CA GLY A 282 4.10 14.35 11.57
C GLY A 282 4.99 13.85 12.72
N LYS A 283 4.54 14.08 13.95
CA LYS A 283 5.22 13.64 15.19
C LYS A 283 4.58 12.39 15.81
N ASP A 284 3.42 11.98 15.31
CA ASP A 284 2.56 11.00 15.93
C ASP A 284 2.75 9.62 15.26
N TRP A 285 2.52 8.55 16.03
CA TRP A 285 2.79 7.18 15.63
C TRP A 285 1.56 6.30 15.88
N TYR A 286 1.08 5.66 14.82
CA TYR A 286 -0.19 4.94 14.81
C TYR A 286 0.02 3.46 14.47
N PRO A 287 -0.41 2.54 15.35
CA PRO A 287 -0.64 1.16 14.96
C PRO A 287 -1.78 1.10 13.94
N VAL A 288 -1.50 0.52 12.77
CA VAL A 288 -2.47 0.40 11.67
C VAL A 288 -2.65 -1.05 11.25
N GLN A 289 -3.83 -1.38 10.74
CA GLN A 289 -4.22 -2.70 10.21
C GLN A 289 -5.01 -2.55 8.90
N ALA A 290 -5.08 -3.63 8.13
CA ALA A 290 -5.93 -3.68 6.94
C ALA A 290 -7.36 -3.18 7.25
N GLY A 291 -7.90 -2.36 6.35
CA GLY A 291 -9.16 -1.63 6.54
C GLY A 291 -9.00 -0.19 7.05
N ASP A 292 -7.85 0.16 7.62
CA ASP A 292 -7.56 1.55 8.01
C ASP A 292 -7.28 2.43 6.79
N VAL A 293 -7.78 3.68 6.87
CA VAL A 293 -7.61 4.71 5.86
C VAL A 293 -6.77 5.84 6.43
N ILE A 294 -5.86 6.38 5.62
CA ILE A 294 -5.02 7.52 6.00
C ILE A 294 -5.17 8.62 4.97
N TRP A 295 -5.45 9.83 5.45
CA TRP A 295 -5.28 11.07 4.68
C TRP A 295 -3.97 11.73 5.07
N MET A 296 -3.19 12.17 4.08
CA MET A 296 -1.96 12.93 4.29
C MET A 296 -2.04 14.21 3.47
N ALA A 297 -2.07 15.35 4.15
CA ALA A 297 -2.02 16.65 3.51
C ALA A 297 -0.63 16.92 2.91
N PRO A 298 -0.49 17.88 1.98
CA PRO A 298 0.81 18.33 1.50
C PRO A 298 1.78 18.63 2.65
N TYR A 299 3.03 18.20 2.48
CA TYR A 299 4.16 18.42 3.39
C TYR A 299 4.09 17.76 4.78
N VAL A 300 3.08 16.95 5.09
CA VAL A 300 3.12 16.19 6.35
C VAL A 300 4.27 15.17 6.32
N PRO A 301 5.18 15.17 7.32
CA PRO A 301 6.20 14.14 7.43
C PRO A 301 5.55 12.76 7.55
N GLN A 302 5.89 11.84 6.66
CA GLN A 302 5.29 10.51 6.61
C GLN A 302 6.35 9.40 6.61
N TRP A 303 6.04 8.30 7.28
CA TRP A 303 6.89 7.11 7.32
C TRP A 303 6.06 5.88 7.70
N TYR A 304 6.44 4.71 7.18
CA TYR A 304 5.76 3.45 7.44
C TYR A 304 6.76 2.33 7.71
N ALA A 305 6.38 1.41 8.61
CA ALA A 305 7.02 0.10 8.79
C ALA A 305 5.99 -1.01 8.86
N ALA A 306 6.23 -2.08 8.08
CA ALA A 306 5.43 -3.28 8.10
C ALA A 306 5.81 -4.18 9.28
N LEU A 307 4.80 -4.71 9.97
CA LEU A 307 4.96 -5.59 11.13
C LEU A 307 4.10 -6.85 10.99
N GLY A 308 4.43 -7.89 11.75
CA GLY A 308 3.66 -9.12 11.81
C GLY A 308 4.30 -10.26 11.02
N ARG A 309 3.47 -11.18 10.51
CA ARG A 309 3.92 -12.39 9.81
C ARG A 309 3.59 -12.40 8.33
N THR A 310 2.62 -11.58 7.91
CA THR A 310 2.22 -11.40 6.52
C THR A 310 2.79 -10.08 6.01
N ARG A 311 2.97 -9.97 4.69
CA ARG A 311 3.30 -8.69 4.07
C ARG A 311 2.27 -7.62 4.43
N SER A 312 2.66 -6.37 4.25
CA SER A 312 1.72 -5.26 4.19
C SER A 312 1.59 -4.76 2.76
N ARG A 313 0.37 -4.42 2.37
CA ARG A 313 0.04 -3.87 1.06
C ARG A 313 -0.93 -2.72 1.25
N TYR A 314 -0.64 -1.57 0.66
CA TYR A 314 -1.60 -0.47 0.63
C TYR A 314 -1.74 0.11 -0.77
N ILE A 315 -2.93 0.62 -1.05
CA ILE A 315 -3.25 1.40 -2.25
C ILE A 315 -3.26 2.89 -1.90
N LEU A 316 -2.61 3.69 -2.74
CA LEU A 316 -2.27 5.08 -2.45
C LEU A 316 -2.59 5.98 -3.65
N TYR A 317 -3.42 6.98 -3.45
CA TYR A 317 -3.57 8.12 -4.36
C TYR A 317 -2.36 9.05 -4.26
N LYS A 318 -1.85 9.55 -5.40
CA LYS A 318 -0.82 10.59 -5.45
C LYS A 318 -1.05 11.53 -6.64
N ASP A 319 -1.18 12.83 -6.39
CA ASP A 319 -1.21 13.86 -7.42
C ASP A 319 0.16 14.02 -8.10
N VAL A 320 0.17 14.20 -9.42
CA VAL A 320 1.39 14.26 -10.24
C VAL A 320 1.20 15.17 -11.47
N ASN A 321 2.28 15.43 -12.20
CA ASN A 321 2.27 15.99 -13.55
C ASN A 321 1.58 17.35 -13.73
N ARG A 322 1.41 18.11 -12.64
CA ARG A 322 0.89 19.48 -12.66
C ARG A 322 1.84 20.38 -11.87
N ASP A 323 1.92 21.65 -12.28
CA ASP A 323 2.62 22.66 -11.50
C ASP A 323 1.90 22.82 -10.14
N PRO A 324 2.61 22.71 -8.99
CA PRO A 324 2.02 22.90 -7.67
C PRO A 324 1.29 24.24 -7.48
N LEU A 325 1.62 25.26 -8.28
CA LEU A 325 0.94 26.56 -8.26
C LEU A 325 -0.48 26.53 -8.86
N LEU A 326 -0.82 25.49 -9.64
CA LEU A 326 -2.11 25.37 -10.32
C LEU A 326 -3.18 24.65 -9.49
N HIS A 327 -2.82 24.10 -8.33
CA HIS A 327 -3.80 23.45 -7.47
C HIS A 327 -4.59 24.50 -6.67
N PRO A 328 -5.93 24.59 -6.87
CA PRO A 328 -6.74 25.46 -6.04
C PRO A 328 -6.74 24.91 -4.61
N HIS A 329 -6.37 25.76 -3.66
CA HIS A 329 -6.56 25.53 -2.24
C HIS A 329 -8.04 25.44 -1.86
#